data_AF-A0A9D2HR68-F1
#
_entry.id   AF-A0A9D2HR68-F1
#
_cell.length_a   1.000
_cell.length_b   1.000
_cell.length_c   1.000
_cell.angle_alpha   90.00
_cell.angle_beta   90.00
_cell.angle_gamma   90.00
#
_symmetry.space_group_name_H-M   'P 1'
#
loop_
_entity.id
_entity.type
_entity.pdbx_description
1 polymer ?
#
loop_
_entity_poly.entity_id
_entity_poly.type
_entity_poly.pdbx_seq_one_letter_code
_entity_poly.pdbx_strand_id
1 'polypeptide(L)'
;MAGRVLQSDLNSLLREAVTMYQSEVVNGRKLYKLFAADFLNSHHHTDRRDAAGLNEHRKNLGILRRILFTRKDLLVRFSEAGTPDDATLKDLLHLYYTTEAPPGQEAGAAVPSTAVQNHSLSLGCCLDDDQLSLIADCANEARVFVEAIDASILRSLLDGKLLVPLRSRNNRMLAYFFDQLCRHGLILPRWQNLLEQAGSILSPKGNRPLRHEQFSNALTHARNTPNSMQKKIQECVQQVQEQLSNDGTASK
;
A
#
# COMPACT_ATOMS: atom_id res chain seq x y z
N MET A 1 3.71 9.62 34.97
CA MET A 1 2.98 10.71 34.26
C MET A 1 2.85 10.48 32.75
N ALA A 2 3.80 9.80 32.09
CA ALA A 2 3.72 9.51 30.65
C ALA A 2 2.40 8.83 30.24
N GLY A 3 1.96 7.78 30.95
CA GLY A 3 0.76 6.99 30.61
C GLY A 3 -0.59 7.74 30.53
N ARG A 4 -0.76 8.88 31.22
CA ARG A 4 -2.00 9.68 31.14
C ARG A 4 -2.06 10.58 29.90
N VAL A 5 -0.90 11.01 29.40
CA VAL A 5 -0.78 11.81 28.17
C VAL A 5 -0.95 10.92 26.92
N LEU A 6 -0.55 9.64 27.00
CA LEU A 6 -0.73 8.68 25.89
C LEU A 6 -2.21 8.50 25.52
N GLN A 7 -3.07 8.44 26.54
CA GLN A 7 -4.49 8.20 26.35
C GLN A 7 -5.24 9.47 25.90
N SER A 8 -4.74 10.67 26.22
CA SER A 8 -5.39 11.92 25.80
C SER A 8 -5.30 12.16 24.30
N ASP A 9 -4.13 11.90 23.69
CA ASP A 9 -3.90 12.18 22.27
C ASP A 9 -4.62 11.18 21.35
N LEU A 10 -4.73 9.92 21.78
CA LEU A 10 -5.54 8.94 21.06
C LEU A 10 -7.04 9.25 21.20
N ASN A 11 -7.49 9.63 22.40
CA ASN A 11 -8.88 9.97 22.65
C ASN A 11 -9.31 11.22 21.85
N SER A 12 -8.46 12.24 21.71
CA SER A 12 -8.76 13.42 20.90
C SER A 12 -8.96 13.04 19.43
N LEU A 13 -8.05 12.24 18.86
CA LEU A 13 -8.16 11.76 17.49
C LEU A 13 -9.41 10.91 17.27
N LEU A 14 -9.80 10.07 18.23
CA LEU A 14 -11.02 9.28 18.14
C LEU A 14 -12.28 10.13 18.19
N ARG A 15 -12.33 11.16 19.05
CA ARG A 15 -13.44 12.13 19.09
C ARG A 15 -13.60 12.84 17.76
N GLU A 16 -12.49 13.28 17.19
CA GLU A 16 -12.48 13.94 15.89
C GLU A 16 -12.94 12.99 14.78
N ALA A 17 -12.46 11.74 14.78
CA ALA A 17 -12.86 10.73 13.80
C ALA A 17 -14.37 10.46 13.83
N VAL A 18 -14.96 10.31 15.02
CA VAL A 18 -16.41 10.10 15.17
C VAL A 18 -17.19 11.32 14.71
N THR A 19 -16.73 12.52 15.08
CA THR A 19 -17.39 13.79 14.70
C THR A 19 -17.37 14.02 13.19
N MET A 20 -16.22 13.79 12.54
CA MET A 20 -16.09 13.93 11.09
C MET A 20 -16.81 12.81 10.33
N TYR A 21 -16.86 11.59 10.88
CA TYR A 21 -17.68 10.53 10.31
C TYR A 21 -19.17 10.91 10.29
N GLN A 22 -19.70 11.46 11.39
CA GLN A 22 -21.08 11.95 11.44
C GLN A 22 -21.31 13.08 10.43
N SER A 23 -20.40 14.07 10.40
CA SER A 23 -20.58 15.26 9.57
C SER A 23 -20.40 15.02 8.07
N GLU A 24 -19.48 14.15 7.67
CA GLU A 24 -19.11 13.89 6.28
C GLU A 24 -19.80 12.65 5.71
N VAL A 25 -19.89 11.55 6.46
CA VAL A 25 -20.38 10.27 5.93
C VAL A 25 -21.87 10.09 6.21
N VAL A 26 -22.30 10.24 7.46
CA VAL A 26 -23.71 10.03 7.84
C VAL A 26 -24.63 11.05 7.16
N ASN A 27 -24.17 12.30 7.03
CA ASN A 27 -24.88 13.34 6.30
C ASN A 27 -24.75 13.25 4.77
N GLY A 28 -24.16 12.17 4.23
CA GLY A 28 -24.11 11.90 2.79
C GLY A 28 -23.18 12.80 1.97
N ARG A 29 -22.26 13.53 2.60
CA ARG A 29 -21.31 14.43 1.89
C ARG A 29 -20.14 13.67 1.27
N LYS A 30 -19.80 12.49 1.80
CA LYS A 30 -18.57 11.77 1.47
C LYS A 30 -18.72 10.25 1.64
N LEU A 31 -18.13 9.48 0.73
CA LEU A 31 -18.04 8.03 0.88
C LEU A 31 -17.15 7.66 2.07
N TYR A 32 -17.56 6.65 2.84
CA TYR A 32 -16.80 6.18 4.01
C TYR A 32 -15.33 5.89 3.72
N LYS A 33 -15.04 5.20 2.61
CA LYS A 33 -13.66 4.84 2.23
C LYS A 33 -12.80 6.08 1.99
N LEU A 34 -13.36 7.13 1.40
CA LEU A 34 -12.67 8.40 1.16
C LEU A 34 -12.47 9.18 2.47
N PHE A 35 -13.51 9.26 3.30
CA PHE A 35 -13.40 9.81 4.65
C PHE A 35 -12.26 9.15 5.45
N ALA A 36 -12.22 7.82 5.50
CA ALA A 36 -11.23 7.07 6.25
C ALA A 36 -9.79 7.30 5.74
N ALA A 37 -9.61 7.40 4.42
CA ALA A 37 -8.32 7.71 3.83
C ALA A 37 -7.88 9.15 4.13
N ASP A 38 -8.77 10.12 3.94
CA ASP A 38 -8.48 11.54 4.16
C ASP A 38 -8.20 11.85 5.62
N PHE A 39 -8.97 11.24 6.54
CA PHE A 39 -8.75 11.39 7.99
C PHE A 39 -7.31 10.97 8.38
N LEU A 40 -6.83 9.84 7.87
CA LEU A 40 -5.46 9.40 8.19
C LEU A 40 -4.40 10.27 7.51
N ASN A 41 -4.67 10.75 6.29
CA ASN A 41 -3.76 11.63 5.57
C ASN A 41 -3.62 12.99 6.27
N SER A 42 -4.72 13.57 6.76
CA SER A 42 -4.69 14.86 7.47
C SER A 42 -3.95 14.79 8.79
N HIS A 43 -3.88 13.61 9.42
CA HIS A 43 -3.19 13.37 10.69
C HIS A 43 -1.80 12.73 10.51
N HIS A 44 -1.26 12.70 9.29
CA HIS A 44 0.03 12.05 9.03
C HIS A 44 1.19 12.69 9.82
N HIS A 45 1.20 14.01 9.93
CA HIS A 45 2.23 14.76 10.62
C HIS A 45 1.83 15.12 12.05
N THR A 46 2.83 15.33 12.91
CA THR A 46 2.67 15.81 14.29
C THR A 46 3.80 16.79 14.61
N ASP A 47 3.54 17.73 15.51
CA ASP A 47 4.53 18.71 15.96
C ASP A 47 5.50 18.15 17.02
N ARG A 48 5.29 16.89 17.44
CA ARG A 48 6.20 16.19 18.37
C ARG A 48 7.58 16.05 17.74
N ARG A 49 8.61 16.49 18.46
CA ARG A 49 10.02 16.43 18.00
C ARG A 49 10.82 15.32 18.66
N ASP A 50 10.34 14.82 19.79
CA ASP A 50 11.00 13.74 20.52
C ASP A 50 10.65 12.37 19.94
N ALA A 51 11.60 11.44 19.96
CA ALA A 51 11.42 10.10 19.41
C ALA A 51 10.26 9.35 20.09
N ALA A 52 10.04 9.55 21.39
CA ALA A 52 8.94 8.92 22.10
C ALA A 52 7.58 9.42 21.59
N GLY A 53 7.42 10.73 21.40
CA GLY A 53 6.23 11.34 20.82
C GLY A 53 5.96 10.91 19.38
N LEU A 54 6.99 10.84 18.52
CA LEU A 54 6.85 10.37 17.14
C LEU A 54 6.43 8.89 17.08
N ASN A 55 7.02 8.05 17.93
CA ASN A 55 6.64 6.65 18.04
C ASN A 55 5.20 6.51 18.54
N GLU A 56 4.78 7.35 19.47
CA GLU A 56 3.42 7.32 20.02
C GLU A 56 2.39 7.76 18.98
N HIS A 57 2.64 8.86 18.27
CA HIS A 57 1.80 9.29 17.15
C HIS A 57 1.63 8.18 16.11
N ARG A 58 2.74 7.51 15.77
CA ARG A 58 2.71 6.37 14.84
C ARG A 58 1.86 5.20 15.36
N LYS A 59 1.91 4.89 16.66
CA LYS A 59 1.03 3.87 17.26
C LYS A 59 -0.43 4.28 17.19
N ASN A 60 -0.74 5.54 17.53
CA ASN A 60 -2.09 6.08 17.51
C ASN A 60 -2.70 6.02 16.11
N LEU A 61 -1.94 6.42 15.07
CA LEU A 61 -2.36 6.27 13.67
C LEU A 61 -2.58 4.81 13.27
N GLY A 62 -1.79 3.88 13.80
CA GLY A 62 -1.97 2.44 13.58
C GLY A 62 -3.30 1.92 14.15
N ILE A 63 -3.64 2.34 15.36
CA ILE A 63 -4.91 2.01 16.03
C ILE A 63 -6.09 2.59 15.23
N LEU A 64 -6.02 3.87 14.86
CA LEU A 64 -7.05 4.54 14.06
C LEU A 64 -7.25 3.86 12.71
N ARG A 65 -6.17 3.48 12.02
CA ARG A 65 -6.25 2.75 10.76
C ARG A 65 -7.00 1.43 10.93
N ARG A 66 -6.75 0.68 12.01
CA ARG A 66 -7.46 -0.58 12.27
C ARG A 66 -8.94 -0.32 12.59
N ILE A 67 -9.26 0.73 13.34
CA ILE A 67 -10.64 1.13 13.61
C ILE A 67 -11.37 1.51 12.32
N LEU A 68 -10.78 2.37 11.50
CA LEU A 68 -11.40 2.86 10.26
C LEU A 68 -11.57 1.76 9.20
N PHE A 69 -10.59 0.86 9.02
CA PHE A 69 -10.61 -0.09 7.91
C PHE A 69 -11.01 -1.52 8.29
N THR A 70 -10.89 -1.92 9.56
CA THR A 70 -11.16 -3.29 9.99
C THR A 70 -12.26 -3.36 11.04
N ARG A 71 -12.33 -2.37 11.94
CA ARG A 71 -13.35 -2.29 13.01
C ARG A 71 -14.34 -1.16 12.76
N LYS A 72 -14.80 -1.02 11.51
CA LYS A 72 -15.82 -0.02 11.13
C LYS A 72 -17.09 -0.17 12.00
N ASP A 73 -17.40 -1.40 12.41
CA ASP A 73 -18.49 -1.71 13.35
C ASP A 73 -18.43 -0.84 14.60
N LEU A 74 -17.23 -0.66 15.18
CA LEU A 74 -17.04 0.17 16.36
C LEU A 74 -17.29 1.64 16.04
N LEU A 75 -16.72 2.16 14.94
CA LEU A 75 -16.92 3.56 14.58
C LEU A 75 -18.40 3.88 14.35
N VAL A 76 -19.12 3.01 13.64
CA VAL A 76 -20.57 3.15 13.41
C VAL A 76 -21.32 3.10 14.74
N ARG A 77 -21.12 2.06 15.55
CA ARG A 77 -21.80 1.88 16.84
C ARG A 77 -21.62 3.07 17.78
N PHE A 78 -20.41 3.58 17.88
CA PHE A 78 -20.10 4.69 18.79
C PHE A 78 -20.42 6.07 18.21
N SER A 79 -20.74 6.16 16.91
CA SER A 79 -21.28 7.37 16.29
C SER A 79 -22.77 7.56 16.50
N GLU A 80 -23.52 6.52 16.85
CA GLU A 80 -24.97 6.62 17.09
C GLU A 80 -25.31 7.39 18.38
N ALA A 81 -24.35 7.46 19.31
CA ALA A 81 -24.49 8.10 20.62
C ALA A 81 -24.18 9.62 20.63
N GLY A 82 -23.88 10.24 19.49
CA GLY A 82 -23.48 11.66 19.42
C GLY A 82 -21.97 11.89 19.59
N THR A 83 -21.55 13.03 20.16
CA THR A 83 -20.13 13.29 20.47
C THR A 83 -19.66 12.39 21.60
N PRO A 84 -18.69 11.49 21.39
CA PRO A 84 -18.31 10.49 22.40
C PRO A 84 -17.58 11.15 23.56
N ASP A 85 -17.99 10.83 24.79
CA ASP A 85 -17.30 11.23 26.02
C ASP A 85 -16.13 10.28 26.35
N ASP A 86 -15.37 10.58 27.42
CA ASP A 86 -14.19 9.79 27.75
C ASP A 86 -14.53 8.35 28.17
N ALA A 87 -15.70 8.14 28.77
CA ALA A 87 -16.18 6.80 29.14
C ALA A 87 -16.49 5.99 27.88
N THR A 88 -17.20 6.60 26.93
CA THR A 88 -17.55 6.01 25.63
C THR A 88 -16.31 5.62 24.83
N LEU A 89 -15.28 6.47 24.81
CA LEU A 89 -14.01 6.18 24.13
C LEU A 89 -13.24 5.06 24.81
N LYS A 90 -13.28 5.00 26.15
CA LYS A 90 -12.67 3.92 26.91
C LYS A 90 -13.34 2.58 26.59
N ASP A 91 -14.67 2.57 26.45
CA ASP A 91 -15.41 1.39 26.05
C ASP A 91 -15.13 0.98 24.61
N LEU A 92 -15.02 1.95 23.68
CA LEU A 92 -14.60 1.70 22.31
C LEU A 92 -13.22 1.04 22.27
N LEU A 93 -12.24 1.61 22.97
CA LEU A 93 -10.89 1.06 23.02
C LEU A 93 -10.87 -0.30 23.71
N HIS A 94 -11.65 -0.49 24.77
CA HIS A 94 -11.78 -1.78 25.42
C HIS A 94 -12.26 -2.84 24.42
N LEU A 95 -13.35 -2.57 23.70
CA LEU A 95 -13.87 -3.48 22.67
C LEU A 95 -12.85 -3.69 21.53
N TYR A 96 -12.13 -2.65 21.11
CA TYR A 96 -11.09 -2.77 20.10
C TYR A 96 -9.99 -3.76 20.52
N TYR A 97 -9.57 -3.76 21.78
CA TYR A 97 -8.51 -4.63 22.28
C TYR A 97 -9.00 -6.03 22.70
N THR A 98 -10.28 -6.20 23.04
CA THR A 98 -10.80 -7.46 23.61
C THR A 98 -11.70 -8.26 22.69
N THR A 99 -12.09 -7.71 21.54
CA THR A 99 -13.01 -8.37 20.59
C THR A 99 -12.45 -8.39 19.17
N GLU A 100 -12.87 -9.38 18.38
CA GLU A 100 -12.58 -9.42 16.95
C GLU A 100 -13.64 -8.66 16.14
N ALA A 101 -13.34 -8.34 14.88
CA ALA A 101 -14.33 -7.76 13.98
C ALA A 101 -15.46 -8.78 13.75
N PRO A 102 -16.73 -8.35 13.69
CA PRO A 102 -17.82 -9.24 13.32
C PRO A 102 -17.48 -9.93 11.98
N PRO A 103 -17.63 -11.26 11.85
CA PRO A 103 -17.53 -11.93 10.57
C PRO A 103 -18.58 -11.30 9.65
N GLY A 104 -18.12 -10.62 8.60
CA GLY A 104 -18.97 -9.75 7.80
C GLY A 104 -20.17 -10.50 7.23
N GLN A 105 -21.27 -9.77 7.04
CA GLN A 105 -22.32 -10.08 6.06
C GLN A 105 -21.78 -9.98 4.62
N GLU A 106 -20.64 -10.60 4.36
CA GLU A 106 -20.22 -11.11 3.07
C GLU A 106 -19.97 -12.61 3.30
N ALA A 107 -21.03 -13.39 3.08
CA ALA A 107 -20.98 -14.84 3.19
C ALA A 107 -19.95 -15.41 2.21
N GLY A 108 -19.00 -16.20 2.72
CA GLY A 108 -18.07 -16.92 1.86
C GLY A 108 -16.89 -17.59 2.57
N ALA A 109 -17.19 -18.67 3.30
CA ALA A 109 -16.30 -19.77 3.69
C ALA A 109 -15.21 -19.50 4.76
N ALA A 110 -15.44 -20.10 5.93
CA ALA A 110 -14.46 -20.31 6.97
C ALA A 110 -13.35 -21.30 6.55
N VAL A 111 -12.10 -20.89 6.71
CA VAL A 111 -10.90 -21.74 6.94
C VAL A 111 -9.97 -20.94 7.88
N PRO A 112 -9.24 -21.57 8.84
CA PRO A 112 -8.83 -20.94 10.08
C PRO A 112 -7.70 -19.91 9.93
N SER A 113 -7.77 -18.90 10.81
CA SER A 113 -6.77 -17.86 11.04
C SER A 113 -5.32 -18.36 10.99
N THR A 114 -4.63 -17.99 9.92
CA THR A 114 -3.33 -17.31 10.02
C THR A 114 -3.23 -16.24 8.93
N ALA A 115 -2.95 -15.00 9.35
CA ALA A 115 -2.48 -13.87 8.54
C ALA A 115 -3.34 -13.39 7.35
N VAL A 116 -4.22 -12.41 7.60
CA VAL A 116 -4.63 -11.47 6.56
C VAL A 116 -4.70 -10.04 7.10
N GLN A 117 -3.56 -9.34 7.06
CA GLN A 117 -3.59 -7.91 6.77
C GLN A 117 -3.92 -7.82 5.28
N ASN A 118 -5.18 -7.56 4.91
CA ASN A 118 -5.50 -7.16 3.54
C ASN A 118 -5.01 -5.71 3.33
N HIS A 119 -3.70 -5.52 3.33
CA HIS A 119 -3.08 -4.52 2.48
C HIS A 119 -3.06 -5.15 1.10
N SER A 120 -3.86 -4.60 0.17
CA SER A 120 -3.66 -4.95 -1.22
C SER A 120 -2.18 -4.72 -1.53
N LEU A 121 -1.47 -5.81 -1.82
CA LEU A 121 -0.07 -5.79 -2.21
C LEU A 121 0.10 -5.33 -3.66
N SER A 122 -1.01 -4.93 -4.30
CA SER A 122 -1.03 -4.37 -5.64
C SER A 122 -0.17 -3.10 -5.71
N LEU A 123 0.63 -3.06 -6.76
CA LEU A 123 1.42 -1.92 -7.19
C LEU A 123 0.55 -0.86 -7.87
N GLY A 124 -0.77 -1.03 -7.95
CA GLY A 124 -1.71 -0.05 -8.49
C GLY A 124 -1.55 0.18 -9.99
N CYS A 125 -1.24 -0.88 -10.74
CA CYS A 125 -1.01 -0.82 -12.18
C CYS A 125 -2.32 -0.61 -12.96
N CYS A 126 -2.27 0.23 -13.99
CA CYS A 126 -3.40 0.55 -14.88
C CYS A 126 -3.19 0.10 -16.34
N LEU A 127 -2.23 -0.81 -16.58
CA LEU A 127 -1.89 -1.28 -17.92
C LEU A 127 -2.90 -2.31 -18.46
N ASP A 128 -3.15 -2.24 -19.76
CA ASP A 128 -3.86 -3.29 -20.50
C ASP A 128 -2.95 -4.46 -20.90
N ASP A 129 -3.51 -5.50 -21.52
CA ASP A 129 -2.78 -6.73 -21.85
C ASP A 129 -1.71 -6.53 -22.95
N ASP A 130 -1.94 -5.61 -23.89
CA ASP A 130 -0.98 -5.31 -24.97
C ASP A 130 0.23 -4.54 -24.41
N GLN A 131 -0.02 -3.58 -23.55
CA GLN A 131 1.01 -2.83 -22.82
C GLN A 131 1.80 -3.73 -21.88
N LEU A 132 1.12 -4.61 -21.14
CA LEU A 132 1.76 -5.61 -20.29
C LEU A 132 2.66 -6.54 -21.11
N SER A 133 2.24 -6.93 -22.31
CA SER A 133 3.04 -7.76 -23.21
C SER A 133 4.32 -7.04 -23.65
N LEU A 134 4.22 -5.77 -24.06
CA LEU A 134 5.39 -4.97 -24.44
C LEU A 134 6.40 -4.81 -23.29
N ILE A 135 5.90 -4.55 -22.08
CA ILE A 135 6.75 -4.42 -20.89
C ILE A 135 7.38 -5.77 -20.52
N ALA A 136 6.65 -6.87 -20.63
CA ALA A 136 7.15 -8.21 -20.36
C ALA A 136 8.29 -8.57 -21.34
N ASP A 137 8.12 -8.31 -22.62
CA ASP A 137 9.15 -8.52 -23.65
C ASP A 137 10.40 -7.68 -23.38
N CYS A 138 10.23 -6.41 -23.00
CA CYS A 138 11.34 -5.56 -22.62
C CYS A 138 12.09 -6.08 -21.38
N ALA A 139 11.36 -6.55 -20.35
CA ALA A 139 11.97 -7.12 -19.16
C ALA A 139 12.76 -8.40 -19.48
N ASN A 140 12.27 -9.23 -20.41
CA ASN A 140 12.94 -10.42 -20.91
C ASN A 140 14.22 -10.07 -21.69
N GLU A 141 14.16 -9.09 -22.60
CA GLU A 141 15.33 -8.63 -23.36
C GLU A 141 16.38 -8.02 -22.44
N ALA A 142 15.95 -7.23 -21.45
CA ALA A 142 16.80 -6.66 -20.42
C ALA A 142 17.32 -7.66 -19.38
N ARG A 143 16.89 -8.92 -19.47
CA ARG A 143 17.30 -10.01 -18.57
C ARG A 143 17.11 -9.63 -17.10
N VAL A 144 15.97 -9.01 -16.80
CA VAL A 144 15.61 -8.56 -15.45
C VAL A 144 15.42 -9.76 -14.51
N PHE A 145 14.66 -10.75 -15.00
CA PHE A 145 14.37 -12.01 -14.31
C PHE A 145 15.20 -13.17 -14.89
N VAL A 146 15.31 -14.26 -14.13
CA VAL A 146 15.91 -15.51 -14.62
C VAL A 146 14.91 -16.23 -15.52
N GLU A 147 13.65 -16.26 -15.09
CA GLU A 147 12.52 -16.79 -15.81
C GLU A 147 12.08 -15.81 -16.91
N ALA A 148 11.61 -16.34 -18.04
CA ALA A 148 10.87 -15.54 -19.01
C ALA A 148 9.48 -15.25 -18.46
N ILE A 149 9.05 -13.99 -18.52
CA ILE A 149 7.73 -13.57 -18.06
C ILE A 149 6.84 -13.22 -19.25
N ASP A 150 5.54 -13.49 -19.13
CA ASP A 150 4.51 -13.04 -20.06
C ASP A 150 3.63 -11.95 -19.40
N ALA A 151 2.66 -11.43 -20.14
CA ALA A 151 1.73 -10.42 -19.64
C ALA A 151 0.96 -10.89 -18.40
N SER A 152 0.58 -12.17 -18.34
CA SER A 152 -0.19 -12.75 -17.22
C SER A 152 0.62 -12.83 -15.93
N ILE A 153 1.88 -13.27 -16.04
CA ILE A 153 2.83 -13.32 -14.94
C ILE A 153 3.15 -11.90 -14.45
N LEU A 154 3.40 -10.97 -15.38
CA LEU A 154 3.66 -9.58 -15.05
C LEU A 154 2.45 -8.94 -14.35
N ARG A 155 1.24 -9.18 -14.85
CA ARG A 155 -0.01 -8.71 -14.22
C ARG A 155 -0.15 -9.24 -12.80
N SER A 156 0.08 -10.54 -12.62
CA SER A 156 0.01 -11.19 -11.30
C SER A 156 1.04 -10.61 -10.32
N LEU A 157 2.24 -10.31 -10.80
CA LEU A 157 3.28 -9.62 -10.02
C LEU A 157 2.85 -8.21 -9.61
N LEU A 158 2.33 -7.41 -10.56
CA LEU A 158 1.88 -6.05 -10.32
C LEU A 158 0.62 -5.98 -9.45
N ASP A 159 -0.24 -6.99 -9.48
CA ASP A 159 -1.41 -7.11 -8.62
C ASP A 159 -1.08 -7.61 -7.20
N GLY A 160 0.16 -8.04 -6.96
CA GLY A 160 0.56 -8.68 -5.70
C GLY A 160 -0.10 -10.05 -5.49
N LYS A 161 -0.49 -10.74 -6.58
CA LYS A 161 -1.15 -12.05 -6.59
C LYS A 161 -0.26 -13.18 -7.12
N LEU A 162 1.02 -12.89 -7.34
CA LEU A 162 1.96 -13.86 -7.90
C LEU A 162 2.16 -15.03 -6.94
N LEU A 163 1.77 -16.23 -7.36
CA LEU A 163 1.83 -17.44 -6.54
C LEU A 163 3.26 -17.99 -6.38
N VAL A 164 4.06 -17.88 -7.44
CA VAL A 164 5.44 -18.37 -7.48
C VAL A 164 6.38 -17.16 -7.60
N PRO A 165 7.23 -16.88 -6.59
CA PRO A 165 8.18 -15.77 -6.67
C PRO A 165 9.14 -15.89 -7.85
N LEU A 166 9.36 -14.79 -8.56
CA LEU A 166 10.34 -14.71 -9.65
C LEU A 166 11.75 -14.55 -9.09
N ARG A 167 12.76 -15.04 -9.80
CA ARG A 167 14.15 -14.82 -9.40
C ARG A 167 14.73 -13.63 -10.15
N SER A 168 15.24 -12.67 -9.39
CA SER A 168 16.04 -11.58 -9.96
C SER A 168 17.31 -12.14 -10.58
N ARG A 169 17.57 -11.81 -11.84
CA ARG A 169 18.86 -12.11 -12.49
C ARG A 169 19.88 -11.01 -12.22
N ASN A 170 19.42 -9.76 -12.18
CA ASN A 170 20.25 -8.61 -11.89
C ASN A 170 19.46 -7.58 -11.07
N ASN A 171 19.74 -7.50 -9.76
CA ASN A 171 19.05 -6.59 -8.85
C ASN A 171 19.13 -5.12 -9.28
N ARG A 172 20.22 -4.71 -9.95
CA ARG A 172 20.36 -3.32 -10.44
C ARG A 172 19.40 -3.04 -11.57
N MET A 173 19.29 -3.97 -12.53
CA MET A 173 18.34 -3.84 -13.64
C MET A 173 16.90 -3.95 -13.17
N LEU A 174 16.63 -4.88 -12.25
CA LEU A 174 15.34 -5.03 -11.61
C LEU A 174 14.89 -3.74 -10.92
N ALA A 175 15.75 -3.18 -10.07
CA ALA A 175 15.40 -1.97 -9.34
C ALA A 175 15.21 -0.77 -10.29
N TYR A 176 16.03 -0.67 -11.34
CA TYR A 176 15.88 0.36 -12.36
C TYR A 176 14.56 0.20 -13.15
N PHE A 177 14.19 -1.03 -13.50
CA PHE A 177 12.96 -1.35 -14.22
C PHE A 177 11.72 -0.83 -13.46
N PHE A 178 11.56 -1.22 -12.19
CA PHE A 178 10.44 -0.73 -11.37
C PHE A 178 10.52 0.78 -11.10
N ASP A 179 11.72 1.37 -10.98
CA ASP A 179 11.89 2.82 -10.85
C ASP A 179 11.41 3.55 -12.12
N GLN A 180 11.61 3.00 -13.32
CA GLN A 180 11.08 3.59 -14.56
C GLN A 180 9.56 3.49 -14.62
N LEU A 181 8.98 2.33 -14.32
CA LEU A 181 7.52 2.19 -14.25
C LEU A 181 6.91 3.21 -13.27
N CYS A 182 7.56 3.39 -12.12
CA CYS A 182 7.12 4.34 -11.11
C CYS A 182 7.24 5.80 -11.58
N ARG A 183 8.35 6.18 -12.21
CA ARG A 183 8.57 7.54 -12.72
C ARG A 183 7.57 7.95 -13.79
N HIS A 184 7.14 6.98 -14.60
CA HIS A 184 6.14 7.20 -15.63
C HIS A 184 4.70 7.04 -15.11
N GLY A 185 4.51 6.83 -13.80
CA GLY A 185 3.17 6.75 -13.19
C GLY A 185 2.42 5.45 -13.45
N LEU A 186 3.11 4.41 -13.96
CA LEU A 186 2.51 3.11 -14.27
C LEU A 186 2.30 2.24 -13.02
N ILE A 187 3.02 2.55 -11.94
CA ILE A 187 2.89 1.89 -10.63
C ILE A 187 3.05 2.89 -9.48
N LEU A 188 2.64 2.48 -8.28
CA LEU A 188 2.69 3.28 -7.07
C LEU A 188 4.12 3.57 -6.58
N PRO A 189 4.40 4.76 -6.01
CA PRO A 189 5.71 5.14 -5.46
C PRO A 189 6.27 4.23 -4.36
N ARG A 190 5.39 3.46 -3.70
CA ARG A 190 5.76 2.55 -2.60
C ARG A 190 6.14 1.14 -3.08
N TRP A 191 6.40 0.97 -4.37
CA TRP A 191 6.67 -0.33 -5.00
C TRP A 191 7.72 -1.17 -4.27
N GLN A 192 8.79 -0.57 -3.72
CA GLN A 192 9.84 -1.31 -2.99
C GLN A 192 9.29 -2.02 -1.75
N ASN A 193 8.45 -1.33 -0.97
CA ASN A 193 7.81 -1.89 0.22
C ASN A 193 6.74 -2.93 -0.16
N LEU A 194 6.01 -2.70 -1.25
CA LEU A 194 4.97 -3.61 -1.72
C LEU A 194 5.58 -4.93 -2.21
N LEU A 195 6.66 -4.88 -2.99
CA LEU A 195 7.36 -6.08 -3.45
C LEU A 195 8.04 -6.84 -2.31
N GLU A 196 8.60 -6.15 -1.32
CA GLU A 196 9.13 -6.81 -0.11
C GLU A 196 8.02 -7.50 0.68
N GLN A 197 6.92 -6.81 0.94
CA GLN A 197 5.79 -7.38 1.69
C GLN A 197 5.14 -8.56 0.97
N ALA A 198 5.09 -8.51 -0.37
CA ALA A 198 4.58 -9.60 -1.19
C ALA A 198 5.55 -10.78 -1.31
N GLY A 199 6.83 -10.58 -1.01
CA GLY A 199 7.85 -11.61 -1.15
C GLY A 199 8.01 -12.14 -2.59
N SER A 200 7.52 -11.40 -3.58
CA SER A 200 7.34 -11.88 -4.96
C SER A 200 8.63 -12.00 -5.76
N ILE A 201 9.77 -11.52 -5.22
CA ILE A 201 11.05 -11.53 -5.93
C ILE A 201 12.18 -12.07 -5.05
N LEU A 202 12.84 -13.12 -5.53
CA LEU A 202 13.97 -13.77 -4.90
C LEU A 202 15.30 -13.15 -5.34
N SER A 203 16.28 -13.22 -4.45
CA SER A 203 17.65 -12.80 -4.75
C SER A 203 18.33 -13.68 -5.81
N PRO A 204 19.33 -13.17 -6.55
CA PRO A 204 20.01 -13.94 -7.60
C PRO A 204 20.78 -15.16 -7.06
N LYS A 205 21.31 -15.06 -5.83
CA LYS A 205 22.19 -16.06 -5.21
C LYS A 205 21.55 -16.78 -4.00
N GLY A 206 20.22 -16.85 -3.94
CA GLY A 206 19.53 -17.60 -2.90
C GLY A 206 18.01 -17.50 -2.95
N ASN A 207 17.33 -18.45 -2.31
CA ASN A 207 15.86 -18.50 -2.20
C ASN A 207 15.31 -17.54 -1.14
N ARG A 208 15.96 -16.40 -0.92
CA ARG A 208 15.47 -15.37 0.01
C ARG A 208 14.82 -14.24 -0.77
N PRO A 209 13.63 -13.77 -0.36
CA PRO A 209 13.02 -12.58 -0.94
C PRO A 209 13.89 -11.35 -0.75
N LEU A 210 13.84 -10.43 -1.72
CA LEU A 210 14.50 -9.14 -1.65
C LEU A 210 13.79 -8.20 -0.67
N ARG A 211 14.58 -7.49 0.14
CA ARG A 211 14.11 -6.47 1.09
C ARG A 211 14.16 -5.07 0.48
N HIS A 212 13.38 -4.14 1.02
CA HIS A 212 13.38 -2.72 0.64
C HIS A 212 14.79 -2.13 0.55
N GLU A 213 15.65 -2.40 1.54
CA GLU A 213 17.03 -1.92 1.57
C GLU A 213 17.84 -2.43 0.37
N GLN A 214 17.59 -3.67 -0.07
CA GLN A 214 18.28 -4.26 -1.22
C GLN A 214 17.81 -3.65 -2.53
N PHE A 215 16.51 -3.33 -2.65
CA PHE A 215 15.99 -2.57 -3.79
C PHE A 215 16.57 -1.15 -3.84
N SER A 216 16.57 -0.44 -2.70
CA SER A 216 17.13 0.90 -2.56
C SER A 216 18.62 0.95 -2.90
N ASN A 217 19.42 0.03 -2.37
CA ASN A 217 20.85 -0.04 -2.66
C ASN A 217 21.11 -0.37 -4.14
N ALA A 218 20.39 -1.36 -4.69
CA ALA A 218 20.53 -1.72 -6.09
C ALA A 218 20.15 -0.57 -7.03
N LEU A 219 19.14 0.22 -6.66
CA LEU A 219 18.71 1.40 -7.42
C LEU A 219 19.77 2.50 -7.40
N THR A 220 20.33 2.80 -6.23
CA THR A 220 21.44 3.77 -6.10
C THR A 220 22.63 3.35 -6.98
N HIS A 221 22.99 2.07 -6.97
CA HIS A 221 24.03 1.57 -7.87
C HIS A 221 23.66 1.66 -9.35
N ALA A 222 22.40 1.40 -9.71
CA ALA A 222 21.94 1.51 -11.09
C ALA A 222 22.05 2.96 -11.61
N ARG A 223 21.73 3.95 -10.76
CA ARG A 223 21.84 5.38 -11.11
C ARG A 223 23.29 5.85 -11.25
N ASN A 224 24.19 5.33 -10.41
CA ASN A 224 25.60 5.71 -10.42
C ASN A 224 26.42 5.00 -11.52
N THR A 225 25.90 3.93 -12.12
CA THR A 225 26.59 3.18 -13.17
C THR A 225 25.61 2.83 -14.30
N PRO A 226 25.28 3.81 -15.15
CA PRO A 226 24.34 3.60 -16.24
C PRO A 226 24.89 2.62 -17.28
N ASN A 227 24.01 1.87 -17.92
CA ASN A 227 24.36 0.92 -18.97
C ASN A 227 23.41 1.02 -20.17
N SER A 228 23.81 0.43 -21.30
CA SER A 228 23.02 0.48 -22.54
C SER A 228 21.64 -0.17 -22.43
N MET A 229 21.48 -1.17 -21.55
CA MET A 229 20.19 -1.83 -21.33
C MET A 229 19.21 -0.98 -20.53
N GLN A 230 19.69 -0.07 -19.67
CA GLN A 230 18.83 0.91 -18.99
C GLN A 230 18.15 1.85 -19.98
N LYS A 231 18.87 2.26 -21.03
CA LYS A 231 18.29 3.08 -22.10
C LYS A 231 17.14 2.37 -22.81
N LYS A 232 17.30 1.07 -23.11
CA LYS A 232 16.24 0.24 -23.70
C LYS A 232 14.99 0.14 -22.81
N ILE A 233 15.19 -0.07 -21.50
CA ILE A 233 14.08 -0.09 -20.54
C ILE A 233 13.37 1.27 -20.53
N GLN A 234 14.12 2.36 -20.49
CA GLN A 234 13.55 3.70 -20.50
C GLN A 234 12.74 3.98 -21.77
N GLU A 235 13.29 3.66 -22.94
CA GLU A 235 12.60 3.84 -24.23
C GLU A 235 11.33 3.01 -24.31
N CYS A 236 11.35 1.75 -23.87
CA CYS A 236 10.16 0.90 -23.83
C CYS A 236 9.09 1.44 -22.90
N VAL A 237 9.45 1.81 -21.66
CA VAL A 237 8.48 2.34 -20.68
C VAL A 237 7.91 3.66 -21.17
N GLN A 238 8.72 4.50 -21.81
CA GLN A 238 8.26 5.74 -22.42
C GLN A 238 7.25 5.48 -23.55
N GLN A 239 7.53 4.54 -24.45
CA GLN A 239 6.61 4.18 -25.55
C GLN A 239 5.25 3.73 -25.02
N VAL A 240 5.23 2.90 -23.97
CA VAL A 240 3.97 2.44 -23.35
C VAL A 240 3.21 3.60 -22.70
N GLN A 241 3.91 4.54 -22.05
CA GLN A 241 3.29 5.73 -21.46
C GLN A 241 2.69 6.67 -22.53
N GLU A 242 3.34 6.79 -23.69
CA GLU A 242 2.84 7.58 -24.81
C GLU A 242 1.59 6.95 -25.43
N GLN A 243 1.53 5.62 -25.52
CA GLN A 243 0.33 4.90 -25.97
C GLN A 243 -0.87 5.15 -25.04
N LEU A 244 -0.68 5.12 -23.72
CA LEU A 244 -1.72 5.50 -22.74
C LEU A 244 -2.22 6.94 -22.92
N SER A 245 -1.33 7.86 -23.29
CA SER A 245 -1.66 9.28 -23.46
C SER A 245 -2.45 9.54 -24.75
N ASN A 246 -2.18 8.76 -25.80
CA ASN A 246 -2.85 8.90 -27.09
C ASN A 246 -4.28 8.31 -27.08
N ASP A 247 -4.50 7.21 -26.34
CA ASP A 247 -5.83 6.58 -26.26
C ASP A 247 -6.86 7.46 -25.51
N GLY A 248 -6.38 8.32 -24.60
CA GLY A 248 -7.19 9.35 -23.93
C GLY A 248 -7.62 10.51 -24.83
N THR A 249 -7.08 10.65 -26.04
CA THR A 249 -7.42 11.73 -26.98
C THR A 249 -8.35 11.31 -28.12
N ALA A 250 -8.57 10.00 -28.31
CA ALA A 250 -9.44 9.46 -29.36
C ALA A 250 -10.94 9.39 -28.98
N SER A 251 -11.29 9.69 -27.72
CA SER A 251 -12.69 9.86 -27.28
C SER A 251 -13.00 11.34 -27.03
N LYS A 252 -13.27 12.09 -28.09
CA LYS A 252 -13.99 13.37 -28.02
C LYS A 252 -14.82 13.61 -29.27
#